data_AF-A0AAD7IHJ7-F1
#
_entry.id   AF-A0AAD7IHJ7-F1
#
_cell.length_a   1.000
_cell.length_b   1.000
_cell.length_c   1.000
_cell.angle_alpha   90.00
_cell.angle_beta   90.00
_cell.angle_gamma   90.00
#
_symmetry.space_group_name_H-M   'P 1'
#
loop_
_entity.id
_entity.type
_entity.pdbx_description
1 polymer ?
#
loop_
_entity_poly.entity_id
_entity_poly.type
_entity_poly.pdbx_seq_one_letter_code
_entity_poly.pdbx_strand_id
1 'polypeptide(L)'
;PVERFSNQRQNELIDKFFERRARSNAKSLANESPRKRQSRLAKEKNAERQSCPGPKGTRVYVWEKINGHWIRRPAGQEKEDLWSEHSRPQRRYDGFHDEWDLCA
;
A
#
# COMPACT_ATOMS: atom_id res chain seq x y z
N PRO A 1 -11.94 -11.54 -9.04
CA PRO A 1 -10.54 -11.77 -9.45
C PRO A 1 -9.58 -11.26 -8.38
N VAL A 2 -8.59 -12.07 -7.99
CA VAL A 2 -7.49 -11.64 -7.12
C VAL A 2 -6.25 -11.58 -7.98
N GLU A 3 -5.60 -10.43 -7.99
CA GLU A 3 -4.35 -10.28 -8.74
C GLU A 3 -3.19 -10.95 -8.04
N ARG A 4 -2.27 -11.51 -8.83
CA ARG A 4 -1.07 -12.14 -8.29
C ARG A 4 -0.23 -11.08 -7.57
N PHE A 5 0.30 -11.44 -6.40
CA PHE A 5 1.10 -10.56 -5.54
C PHE A 5 0.37 -9.34 -4.94
N SER A 6 -0.95 -9.22 -5.13
CA SER A 6 -1.75 -8.14 -4.52
C SER A 6 -1.91 -8.28 -3.00
N ASN A 7 -1.74 -9.47 -2.43
CA ASN A 7 -2.09 -9.80 -1.04
C ASN A 7 -3.57 -9.56 -0.66
N GLN A 8 -4.43 -9.27 -1.64
CA GLN A 8 -5.88 -9.27 -1.46
C GLN A 8 -6.38 -10.72 -1.38
N ARG A 9 -7.34 -11.01 -0.51
CA ARG A 9 -7.97 -12.33 -0.44
C ARG A 9 -9.12 -12.42 -1.45
N GLN A 10 -9.52 -13.65 -1.78
CA GLN A 10 -10.65 -13.87 -2.67
C GLN A 10 -11.92 -13.22 -2.13
N ASN A 11 -12.56 -12.41 -2.98
CA ASN A 11 -13.77 -11.65 -2.66
C ASN A 11 -13.62 -10.66 -1.49
N GLU A 12 -12.39 -10.29 -1.13
CA GLU A 12 -12.15 -9.33 -0.06
C GLU A 12 -12.50 -7.91 -0.49
N LEU A 13 -13.38 -7.27 0.29
CA LEU A 13 -13.72 -5.87 0.13
C LEU A 13 -12.53 -4.99 0.54
N ILE A 14 -12.42 -3.81 -0.08
CA ILE A 14 -11.34 -2.85 0.18
C ILE A 14 -11.23 -2.49 1.68
N ASP A 15 -12.35 -2.25 2.36
CA ASP A 15 -12.36 -1.94 3.79
C ASP A 15 -11.88 -3.13 4.63
N LYS A 16 -12.27 -4.35 4.25
CA LYS A 16 -11.83 -5.58 4.92
C LYS A 16 -10.35 -5.85 4.72
N PHE A 17 -9.79 -5.49 3.56
CA PHE A 17 -8.36 -5.51 3.35
C PHE A 17 -7.65 -4.56 4.32
N PHE A 18 -8.06 -3.29 4.40
CA PHE A 18 -7.42 -2.32 5.29
C PHE A 18 -7.60 -2.65 6.77
N GLU A 19 -8.78 -3.14 7.20
CA GLU A 19 -9.00 -3.64 8.56
C GLU A 19 -8.04 -4.79 8.91
N ARG A 20 -7.87 -5.75 7.98
CA ARG A 20 -6.95 -6.88 8.16
C ARG A 20 -5.50 -6.41 8.22
N ARG A 21 -5.10 -5.46 7.38
CA ARG A 21 -3.77 -4.86 7.40
C ARG A 21 -3.51 -4.14 8.71
N ALA A 22 -4.43 -3.30 9.17
CA ALA A 22 -4.34 -2.62 10.47
C ALA A 22 -4.16 -3.62 11.62
N ARG A 23 -4.93 -4.72 11.64
CA ARG A 23 -4.79 -5.78 12.64
C ARG A 23 -3.43 -6.48 12.58
N SER A 24 -2.93 -6.74 11.38
CA SER A 24 -1.59 -7.32 11.19
C SER A 24 -0.50 -6.37 11.68
N ASN A 25 -0.60 -5.09 11.31
CA ASN A 25 0.33 -4.04 11.70
C ASN A 25 0.36 -3.84 13.22
N ALA A 26 -0.79 -3.89 13.89
CA ALA A 26 -0.85 -3.83 15.36
C ALA A 26 -0.08 -4.98 16.03
N LYS A 27 -0.16 -6.20 15.47
CA LYS A 27 0.62 -7.35 15.95
C LYS A 27 2.12 -7.18 15.69
N SER A 28 2.48 -6.65 14.51
CA SER A 28 3.86 -6.33 14.16
C SER A 28 4.44 -5.27 15.09
N LEU A 29 3.66 -4.23 15.41
CA LEU A 29 4.04 -3.15 16.31
C LEU A 29 4.35 -3.67 17.72
N ALA A 30 3.54 -4.59 18.25
CA ALA A 30 3.75 -5.19 19.58
C ALA A 30 5.07 -5.98 19.69
N ASN A 31 5.59 -6.50 18.58
CA ASN A 31 6.79 -7.35 18.53
C ASN A 31 7.94 -6.68 17.75
N GLU A 32 7.86 -5.37 17.50
CA GLU A 32 8.83 -4.66 16.67
C GLU A 32 10.13 -4.42 17.45
N SER A 33 11.26 -4.88 16.90
CA SER A 33 12.57 -4.58 17.49
C SER A 33 12.96 -3.11 17.26
N PRO A 34 13.81 -2.51 18.11
CA PRO A 34 14.25 -1.12 17.95
C PRO A 34 14.82 -0.80 16.56
N ARG A 35 15.60 -1.73 15.99
CA ARG A 35 16.14 -1.60 14.63
C ARG A 35 15.06 -1.54 13.56
N LYS A 36 14.04 -2.42 13.66
CA LYS A 36 12.91 -2.42 12.72
C LYS A 36 12.09 -1.14 12.87
N ARG A 37 11.84 -0.70 14.11
CA ARG A 37 11.15 0.55 14.41
C ARG A 37 11.85 1.75 13.78
N GLN A 38 13.16 1.88 13.97
CA GLN A 38 13.94 2.96 13.37
C GLN A 38 13.83 2.95 11.84
N SER A 39 13.94 1.77 11.22
CA SER A 39 13.78 1.63 9.77
C SER A 39 12.38 2.05 9.30
N ARG A 40 11.32 1.59 9.98
CA ARG A 40 9.94 1.94 9.65
C ARG A 40 9.70 3.45 9.76
N LEU A 41 10.12 4.07 10.87
CA LEU A 41 9.98 5.52 11.07
C LEU A 41 10.73 6.33 10.00
N ALA A 42 11.91 5.88 9.58
CA ALA A 42 12.65 6.53 8.49
C ALA A 42 11.89 6.44 7.15
N LYS A 43 11.25 5.30 6.88
CA LYS A 43 10.43 5.13 5.67
C LYS A 43 9.14 5.95 5.73
N GLU A 44 8.44 5.97 6.86
CA GLU A 44 7.25 6.79 7.09
C GLU A 44 7.57 8.28 6.89
N LYS A 45 8.68 8.76 7.46
CA LYS A 45 9.16 10.14 7.25
C LYS A 45 9.48 10.44 5.79
N ASN A 46 10.06 9.48 5.05
CA ASN A 46 10.28 9.66 3.61
C ASN A 46 8.95 9.67 2.83
N ALA A 47 7.99 8.85 3.22
CA ALA A 47 6.67 8.77 2.60
C ALA A 47 5.84 10.07 2.77
N GLU A 48 6.06 10.85 3.83
CA GLU A 48 5.44 12.18 4.01
C GLU A 48 5.71 13.13 2.85
N ARG A 49 6.84 12.95 2.13
CA ARG A 49 7.20 13.73 0.93
C ARG A 49 6.26 13.47 -0.24
N GLN A 50 5.53 12.35 -0.24
CA GLN A 50 4.50 12.03 -1.23
C GLN A 50 5.06 11.99 -2.67
N SER A 51 6.34 11.69 -2.81
CA SER A 51 7.03 11.49 -4.08
C SER A 51 6.80 10.08 -4.59
N CYS A 52 6.63 9.93 -5.91
CA CYS A 52 6.54 8.62 -6.53
C CYS A 52 7.82 7.81 -6.23
N PRO A 53 7.73 6.58 -5.72
CA PRO A 53 8.90 5.75 -5.49
C PRO A 53 9.63 5.44 -6.81
N GLY A 54 10.95 5.30 -6.81
CA GLY A 54 11.70 4.84 -7.99
C GLY A 54 11.48 3.35 -8.31
N PRO A 55 12.09 2.79 -9.37
CA PRO A 55 11.91 1.39 -9.79
C PRO A 55 12.28 0.33 -8.73
N LYS A 56 13.28 0.62 -7.90
CA LYS A 56 13.71 -0.25 -6.77
C LYS A 56 13.17 0.21 -5.42
N GLY A 57 12.22 1.15 -5.43
CA GLY A 57 11.66 1.75 -4.23
C GLY A 57 10.51 0.96 -3.63
N THR A 58 9.78 1.63 -2.73
CA THR A 58 8.50 1.18 -2.16
C THR A 58 7.53 0.70 -3.24
N ARG A 59 6.87 -0.43 -2.99
CA ARG A 59 5.89 -1.00 -3.95
C ARG A 59 4.64 -0.14 -3.99
N VAL A 60 4.06 0.02 -5.17
CA VAL A 60 2.83 0.79 -5.36
C VAL A 60 1.76 -0.13 -5.94
N TYR A 61 0.57 -0.05 -5.38
CA TYR A 61 -0.61 -0.76 -5.82
C TYR A 61 -1.71 0.24 -6.11
N VAL A 62 -2.58 -0.08 -7.07
CA VAL A 62 -3.77 0.68 -7.41
C VAL A 62 -5.01 -0.15 -7.11
N TRP A 63 -6.04 0.51 -6.60
CA TRP A 63 -7.36 -0.07 -6.41
C TRP A 63 -8.27 0.33 -7.55
N GLU A 64 -8.78 -0.65 -8.28
CA GLU A 64 -9.66 -0.44 -9.41
C GLU A 64 -10.98 -1.18 -9.25
N LYS A 65 -12.06 -0.57 -9.74
CA LYS A 65 -13.38 -1.16 -9.68
C LYS A 65 -13.69 -1.91 -10.97
N ILE A 66 -13.68 -3.24 -10.90
CA ILE A 66 -13.98 -4.13 -12.03
C ILE A 66 -15.26 -4.89 -11.71
N ASN A 67 -16.28 -4.74 -12.57
CA ASN A 67 -17.60 -5.36 -12.41
C ASN A 67 -18.23 -5.14 -11.02
N GLY A 68 -18.04 -3.94 -10.45
CA GLY A 68 -18.56 -3.60 -9.12
C GLY A 68 -17.67 -4.01 -7.93
N HIS A 69 -16.58 -4.75 -8.16
CA HIS A 69 -15.66 -5.19 -7.12
C HIS A 69 -14.34 -4.42 -7.17
N TRP A 70 -13.84 -4.01 -6.00
CA TRP A 70 -12.51 -3.42 -5.88
C TRP A 70 -11.42 -4.50 -5.96
N ILE A 71 -10.47 -4.32 -6.86
CA ILE A 71 -9.34 -5.22 -7.08
C ILE A 71 -8.05 -4.42 -6.87
N ARG A 72 -7.18 -4.92 -5.98
CA ARG A 72 -5.85 -4.35 -5.75
C ARG A 72 -4.85 -4.92 -6.75
N ARG A 73 -4.21 -4.08 -7.55
CA ARG A 73 -3.26 -4.51 -8.59
C ARG A 73 -1.90 -3.86 -8.37
N PRO A 74 -0.78 -4.56 -8.62
CA PRO A 74 0.52 -3.90 -8.64
C PRO A 74 0.56 -2.87 -9.79
N ALA A 75 1.00 -1.65 -9.51
CA ALA A 75 1.02 -0.56 -10.50
C ALA A 75 2.02 -0.79 -11.65
N GLY A 76 3.03 -1.64 -11.45
CA GLY A 76 3.95 -2.05 -12.52
C GLY A 76 4.71 -0.87 -13.14
N GLN A 77 4.73 -0.83 -14.48
CA GLN A 77 5.41 0.20 -15.26
C GLN A 77 4.64 1.53 -15.29
N GLU A 78 3.31 1.49 -15.17
CA GLU A 78 2.41 2.66 -15.21
C GLU A 78 2.36 3.42 -13.88
N LYS A 79 3.21 3.04 -12.91
CA LYS A 79 3.23 3.61 -11.57
C LYS A 79 3.33 5.14 -11.56
N GLU A 80 4.15 5.74 -12.43
CA GLU A 80 4.34 7.19 -12.46
C GLU A 80 3.09 7.92 -12.94
N ASP A 81 2.44 7.40 -13.98
CA ASP A 81 1.19 7.94 -14.52
C ASP A 81 0.07 7.81 -13.47
N LEU A 82 -0.14 6.59 -12.93
CA LEU A 82 -1.11 6.34 -11.87
C LEU A 82 -0.87 7.20 -10.63
N TRP A 83 0.40 7.40 -10.25
CA TRP A 83 0.73 8.27 -9.13
C TRP A 83 0.30 9.71 -9.37
N SER A 84 0.52 10.22 -10.59
CA SER A 84 0.16 11.59 -10.97
C SER A 84 -1.35 11.82 -10.99
N GLU A 85 -2.13 10.80 -11.37
CA GLU A 85 -3.60 10.83 -11.41
C GLU A 85 -4.24 10.81 -10.01
N HIS A 86 -3.57 10.21 -9.02
CA HIS A 86 -4.08 10.12 -7.66
C HIS A 86 -3.57 11.28 -6.80
N SER A 87 -4.48 12.03 -6.19
CA SER A 87 -4.16 13.11 -5.26
C SER A 87 -3.57 12.60 -3.94
N ARG A 88 -2.95 13.48 -3.14
CA ARG A 88 -2.35 13.09 -1.85
C ARG A 88 -3.30 12.32 -0.90
N PRO A 89 -4.59 12.69 -0.74
CA PRO A 89 -5.54 11.93 0.10
C PRO A 89 -5.84 10.52 -0.42
N GLN A 90 -5.70 10.31 -1.73
CA GLN A 90 -5.91 9.03 -2.40
C GLN A 90 -4.69 8.10 -2.27
N ARG A 91 -3.55 8.60 -1.78
CA ARG A 91 -2.31 7.83 -1.59
C ARG A 91 -2.19 7.41 -0.12
N ARG A 92 -2.33 6.12 0.16
CA ARG A 92 -2.19 5.56 1.50
C ARG A 92 -0.89 4.78 1.62
N TYR A 93 -0.06 5.11 2.61
CA TYR A 93 1.21 4.43 2.84
C TYR A 93 1.14 3.48 4.05
N ASP A 94 1.72 2.28 3.90
CA ASP A 94 1.88 1.29 4.97
C ASP A 94 3.37 1.05 5.26
N GLY A 95 3.87 1.68 6.34
CA GLY A 95 5.27 1.59 6.75
C GLY A 95 5.73 0.20 7.21
N PHE A 96 4.81 -0.68 7.62
CA PHE A 96 5.16 -2.03 8.06
C PHE A 96 5.51 -2.95 6.89
N HIS A 97 4.91 -2.70 5.73
CA HIS A 97 5.11 -3.52 4.53
C HIS A 97 5.87 -2.80 3.43
N ASP A 98 6.11 -1.50 3.60
CA ASP A 98 6.75 -0.63 2.61
C ASP A 98 5.97 -0.67 1.29
N GLU A 99 4.69 -0.30 1.38
CA GLU A 99 3.74 -0.31 0.27
C GLU A 99 2.89 0.96 0.25
N TRP A 100 2.57 1.42 -0.97
CA TRP A 100 1.55 2.42 -1.24
C TRP A 100 0.31 1.80 -1.86
N ASP A 101 -0.85 2.31 -1.47
CA ASP A 101 -2.15 2.01 -2.02
C ASP A 101 -2.75 3.29 -2.60
N LEU A 102 -2.85 3.36 -3.93
CA LEU A 102 -3.57 4.38 -4.68
C LEU A 102 -5.05 3.99 -4.70
N CYS A 103 -5.86 4.72 -3.94
CA CYS A 103 -7.29 4.48 -3.79
C CYS A 103 -8.08 5.53 -4.57
N ALA A 104 -9.13 5.12 -5.29
CA ALA A 104 -10.06 6.06 -5.90
C ALA A 104 -10.79 6.92 -4.88
#